data_AF-T0NL43-F1
#
_entry.id   AF-T0NL43-F1
#
_cell.length_a   1.000
_cell.length_b   1.000
_cell.length_c   1.000
_cell.angle_alpha   90.00
_cell.angle_beta   90.00
_cell.angle_gamma   90.00
#
_symmetry.space_group_name_H-M   'P 1'
#
loop_
_entity.id
_entity.type
_entity.pdbx_description
1 polymer ?
#
loop_
_entity_poly.entity_id
_entity_poly.type
_entity_poly.pdbx_seq_one_letter_code
_entity_poly.pdbx_strand_id
1 'polypeptide(L)'
;MNTEDVIEIFKASVVNGDVNGAYSILEKNMKLYAKKGLKEREEFMQYLLNAMKGEITPEDLYKIYSDEKYNIFPYIRNYKGYIFSLVDTLKYAINRYNIKYPEFDAKRCNDL
;
A
#
# COMPACT_ATOMS: atom_id res chain seq x y z
N MET A 1 -7.83 12.02 -9.94
CA MET A 1 -7.20 10.73 -9.58
C MET A 1 -8.14 10.04 -8.63
N ASN A 2 -8.68 8.90 -9.05
CA ASN A 2 -9.48 8.04 -8.19
C ASN A 2 -8.54 7.27 -7.23
N THR A 3 -9.07 6.46 -6.32
CA THR A 3 -8.24 5.73 -5.36
C THR A 3 -7.47 4.60 -6.05
N GLU A 4 -8.06 4.00 -7.09
CA GLU A 4 -7.44 2.95 -7.90
C GLU A 4 -6.13 3.43 -8.54
N ASP A 5 -6.15 4.60 -9.19
CA ASP A 5 -4.99 5.25 -9.82
C ASP A 5 -3.87 5.48 -8.80
N VAL A 6 -4.22 5.94 -7.59
CA VAL A 6 -3.25 6.16 -6.50
C VAL A 6 -2.55 4.85 -6.15
N ILE A 7 -3.31 3.75 -6.04
CA ILE A 7 -2.78 2.44 -5.69
C ILE A 7 -1.93 1.84 -6.82
N GLU A 8 -2.29 2.04 -8.08
CA GLU A 8 -1.47 1.57 -9.19
C GLU A 8 -0.13 2.34 -9.29
N ILE A 9 -0.13 3.65 -9.06
CA ILE A 9 1.11 4.44 -8.99
C ILE A 9 1.95 3.99 -7.79
N PHE A 10 1.32 3.75 -6.64
CA PHE A 10 1.98 3.21 -5.46
C PHE A 10 2.63 1.84 -5.74
N LYS A 11 1.88 0.89 -6.33
CA LYS A 11 2.38 -0.44 -6.72
C LYS A 11 3.58 -0.33 -7.65
N ALA A 12 3.51 0.53 -8.66
CA ALA A 12 4.63 0.76 -9.56
C ALA A 12 5.87 1.28 -8.82
N SER A 13 5.69 2.21 -7.86
CA SER A 13 6.78 2.75 -7.03
C SER A 13 7.45 1.66 -6.20
N VAL A 14 6.68 0.86 -5.45
CA VAL A 14 7.25 -0.20 -4.60
C VAL A 14 7.89 -1.32 -5.40
N VAL A 15 7.34 -1.70 -6.56
CA VAL A 15 7.92 -2.74 -7.43
C VAL A 15 9.28 -2.30 -7.97
N ASN A 16 9.44 -1.02 -8.28
CA ASN A 16 10.70 -0.45 -8.77
C ASN A 16 11.72 -0.15 -7.67
N GLY A 17 11.36 -0.35 -6.40
CA GLY A 17 12.22 -0.04 -5.26
C GLY A 17 12.28 1.45 -4.90
N ASP A 18 11.42 2.28 -5.50
CA ASP A 18 11.23 3.67 -5.07
C ASP A 18 10.31 3.72 -3.85
N VAL A 19 10.88 3.36 -2.71
CA VAL A 19 10.18 3.28 -1.43
C VAL A 19 9.81 4.69 -0.92
N ASN A 20 10.68 5.67 -1.09
CA ASN A 20 10.41 7.06 -0.70
C ASN A 20 9.27 7.67 -1.52
N GLY A 21 9.23 7.41 -2.83
CA GLY A 21 8.11 7.78 -3.70
C GLY A 21 6.81 7.12 -3.23
N ALA A 22 6.87 5.83 -2.91
CA ALA A 22 5.70 5.09 -2.42
C ALA A 22 5.12 5.69 -1.13
N TYR A 23 5.97 6.01 -0.15
CA TYR A 23 5.56 6.72 1.07
C TYR A 23 4.92 8.08 0.77
N SER A 24 5.59 8.87 -0.08
CA SER A 24 5.12 10.21 -0.44
C SER A 24 3.74 10.18 -1.12
N ILE A 25 3.50 9.18 -1.97
CA ILE A 25 2.20 8.95 -2.62
C ILE A 25 1.12 8.69 -1.58
N LEU A 26 1.37 7.76 -0.65
CA LEU A 26 0.39 7.39 0.38
C LEU A 26 0.11 8.56 1.33
N GLU A 27 1.14 9.21 1.87
CA GLU A 27 0.97 10.33 2.82
C GLU A 27 0.23 11.52 2.19
N LYS A 28 0.57 11.88 0.95
CA LYS A 28 -0.08 12.98 0.23
C LYS A 28 -1.56 12.71 0.02
N ASN A 29 -1.90 11.49 -0.40
CA ASN A 29 -3.29 11.13 -0.68
C ASN A 29 -4.10 10.90 0.61
N MET A 30 -3.50 10.36 1.67
CA MET A 30 -4.10 10.29 2.99
C MET A 30 -4.53 11.66 3.49
N LYS A 31 -3.62 12.66 3.47
CA LYS A 31 -3.93 14.06 3.83
C LYS A 31 -5.02 14.67 2.95
N LEU A 32 -5.05 14.31 1.66
CA LEU A 32 -6.08 14.78 0.73
C LEU A 32 -7.46 14.17 1.04
N TYR A 33 -7.52 12.88 1.37
CA TYR A 33 -8.76 12.19 1.72
C TYR A 33 -9.32 12.67 3.05
N ALA A 34 -8.46 12.89 4.06
CA ALA A 34 -8.82 13.51 5.32
C ALA A 34 -9.51 14.87 5.10
N LYS A 35 -8.89 15.75 4.29
CA LYS A 35 -9.45 17.07 3.94
C LYS A 35 -10.80 17.00 3.23
N LYS A 36 -11.09 15.89 2.54
CA LYS A 36 -12.34 15.67 1.81
C LYS A 36 -13.38 14.90 2.63
N GLY A 37 -13.09 14.54 3.88
CA GLY A 37 -13.96 13.73 4.73
C GLY A 37 -14.14 12.29 4.23
N LEU A 38 -13.19 11.78 3.43
CA LEU A 38 -13.22 10.43 2.85
C LEU A 38 -12.54 9.43 3.79
N LYS A 39 -13.17 9.16 4.92
CA LYS A 39 -12.56 8.47 6.06
C LYS A 39 -12.08 7.05 5.72
N GLU A 40 -12.86 6.27 4.99
CA GLU A 40 -12.51 4.89 4.64
C GLU A 40 -11.27 4.83 3.74
N ARG A 41 -11.12 5.81 2.85
CA ARG A 41 -9.96 5.92 1.96
C ARG A 41 -8.72 6.40 2.70
N GLU A 42 -8.89 7.33 3.64
CA GLU A 42 -7.82 7.76 4.53
C GLU A 42 -7.30 6.59 5.38
N GLU A 43 -8.20 5.85 6.03
CA GLU A 43 -7.87 4.68 6.84
C GLU A 43 -7.14 3.62 6.02
N PHE A 44 -7.58 3.36 4.78
CA PHE A 44 -6.90 2.43 3.88
C PHE A 44 -5.47 2.85 3.56
N MET A 45 -5.23 4.14 3.28
CA MET A 45 -3.88 4.67 3.04
C MET A 45 -3.01 4.58 4.29
N GLN A 46 -3.57 4.84 5.47
CA GLN A 46 -2.86 4.67 6.74
C GLN A 46 -2.47 3.21 6.98
N TYR A 47 -3.35 2.25 6.66
CA TYR A 47 -3.02 0.83 6.71
C TYR A 47 -1.85 0.46 5.81
N LEU A 48 -1.83 0.94 4.57
CA LEU A 48 -0.70 0.71 3.66
C LEU A 48 0.61 1.30 4.18
N LEU A 49 0.55 2.51 4.76
CA LEU A 49 1.71 3.15 5.39
C LEU A 49 2.25 2.33 6.55
N ASN A 50 1.38 1.86 7.44
CA ASN A 50 1.77 1.05 8.60
C ASN A 50 2.36 -0.29 8.15
N ALA A 51 1.82 -0.89 7.08
CA ALA A 51 2.36 -2.12 6.51
C ALA A 51 3.76 -1.92 5.92
N MET A 52 3.99 -0.81 5.20
CA MET A 52 5.32 -0.47 4.71
C MET A 52 6.31 -0.20 5.85
N LYS A 53 5.86 0.38 6.97
CA LYS A 53 6.69 0.61 8.15
C LYS A 53 6.98 -0.66 8.96
N GLY A 54 6.32 -1.78 8.65
CA GLY A 54 6.42 -3.01 9.43
C GLY A 54 5.69 -2.96 10.77
N GLU A 55 4.85 -1.93 11.01
CA GLU A 55 4.02 -1.82 12.22
C GLU A 55 2.87 -2.83 12.19
N ILE A 56 2.41 -3.21 10.99
CA ILE A 56 1.43 -4.27 10.76
C ILE A 56 1.89 -5.16 9.60
N THR A 57 1.33 -6.35 9.48
CA THR A 57 1.66 -7.25 8.37
C THR A 57 0.79 -6.98 7.14
N PRO A 58 1.28 -7.15 5.90
CA PRO A 58 0.45 -7.11 4.70
C PRO A 58 -0.73 -8.10 4.75
N GLU A 59 -0.59 -9.22 5.47
CA GLU A 59 -1.65 -10.20 5.72
C GLU A 59 -2.83 -9.59 6.49
N ASP A 60 -2.57 -8.67 7.42
CA ASP A 60 -3.64 -8.01 8.18
C ASP A 60 -4.47 -7.11 7.27
N LEU A 61 -3.85 -6.48 6.27
CA LEU A 61 -4.56 -5.74 5.22
C LEU A 61 -5.49 -6.67 4.43
N TYR A 62 -5.04 -7.87 4.06
CA TYR A 62 -5.90 -8.85 3.37
C TYR A 62 -7.07 -9.30 4.26
N LYS A 63 -6.83 -9.61 5.53
CA LYS A 63 -7.89 -10.07 6.45
C LYS A 63 -9.00 -9.04 6.61
N ILE A 64 -8.66 -7.75 6.67
CA ILE A 64 -9.63 -6.67 6.84
C ILE A 64 -10.30 -6.36 5.51
N TYR A 65 -9.51 -6.04 4.48
CA TYR A 65 -10.01 -5.47 3.24
C TYR A 65 -10.40 -6.52 2.20
N SER A 66 -10.29 -7.83 2.44
CA SER A 66 -10.85 -8.82 1.50
C SER A 66 -12.38 -8.93 1.54
N ASP A 67 -13.03 -8.35 2.55
CA ASP A 67 -14.48 -8.27 2.69
C ASP A 67 -15.05 -7.08 1.89
N GLU A 68 -16.05 -7.33 1.04
CA GLU A 68 -16.66 -6.32 0.16
C GLU A 68 -17.29 -5.15 0.91
N LYS A 69 -17.64 -5.30 2.19
CA LYS A 69 -18.16 -4.17 2.98
C LYS A 69 -17.16 -3.02 3.14
N TYR A 70 -15.87 -3.29 2.95
CA TYR A 70 -14.80 -2.28 2.97
C TYR A 70 -14.37 -1.84 1.56
N ASN A 71 -15.14 -2.17 0.52
CA ASN A 71 -14.79 -1.84 -0.84
C ASN A 71 -14.84 -0.32 -1.08
N ILE A 72 -13.66 0.29 -1.22
CA ILE A 72 -13.48 1.70 -1.57
C ILE A 72 -13.25 1.94 -3.07
N PHE A 73 -13.28 0.89 -3.89
CA PHE A 73 -12.99 0.87 -5.32
C PHE A 73 -14.24 0.50 -6.14
N PRO A 74 -15.11 1.47 -6.47
CA PRO A 74 -16.42 1.20 -7.07
C PRO A 74 -16.37 0.52 -8.44
N TYR A 75 -15.25 0.62 -9.17
CA TYR A 75 -15.12 0.09 -10.53
C TYR A 75 -14.41 -1.26 -10.62
N ILE A 76 -13.86 -1.76 -9.50
CA ILE A 76 -13.15 -3.03 -9.46
C ILE A 76 -14.17 -4.16 -9.28
N ARG A 77 -14.43 -4.93 -10.36
CA ARG A 77 -15.36 -6.07 -10.34
C ARG A 77 -14.91 -7.23 -9.45
N ASN A 78 -13.60 -7.50 -9.41
CA ASN A 78 -13.01 -8.54 -8.56
C ASN A 78 -12.23 -7.87 -7.42
N TYR A 79 -12.96 -7.28 -6.47
CA TYR A 79 -12.37 -6.53 -5.36
C TYR A 79 -11.44 -7.39 -4.51
N LYS A 80 -11.87 -8.59 -4.12
CA LYS A 80 -11.05 -9.52 -3.34
C LYS A 80 -9.75 -9.90 -4.04
N GLY A 81 -9.82 -10.20 -5.34
CA GLY A 81 -8.63 -10.50 -6.14
C GLY A 81 -7.69 -9.30 -6.29
N TYR A 82 -8.24 -8.09 -6.38
CA TYR A 82 -7.46 -6.86 -6.39
C TYR A 82 -6.69 -6.63 -5.08
N ILE A 83 -7.36 -6.79 -3.93
CA ILE A 83 -6.72 -6.70 -2.62
C ILE A 83 -5.65 -7.78 -2.43
N PHE A 84 -5.92 -9.01 -2.89
CA PHE A 84 -4.91 -10.09 -2.91
C PHE A 84 -3.67 -9.68 -3.70
N SER A 85 -3.84 -9.15 -4.92
CA SER A 85 -2.72 -8.69 -5.77
C SER A 85 -1.92 -7.56 -5.13
N LEU A 86 -2.59 -6.61 -4.46
CA LEU A 86 -1.92 -5.53 -3.73
C LEU A 86 -1.07 -6.07 -2.58
N VAL A 87 -1.62 -7.00 -1.79
CA VAL A 87 -0.92 -7.63 -0.66
C VAL A 87 0.27 -8.45 -1.13
N ASP A 88 0.12 -9.20 -2.21
CA ASP A 88 1.22 -9.96 -2.81
C ASP A 88 2.34 -9.03 -3.30
N THR A 89 1.98 -7.91 -3.95
CA THR A 89 2.93 -6.87 -4.38
C THR A 89 3.69 -6.27 -3.20
N LEU A 90 3.00 -5.96 -2.10
CA LEU A 90 3.61 -5.45 -0.87
C LEU A 90 4.61 -6.44 -0.29
N LYS A 91 4.24 -7.71 -0.14
CA LYS A 91 5.14 -8.75 0.38
C LYS A 91 6.37 -8.90 -0.48
N TYR A 92 6.19 -8.94 -1.80
CA TYR A 92 7.29 -9.01 -2.75
C TYR A 92 8.26 -7.83 -2.57
N ALA A 93 7.74 -6.61 -2.54
CA ALA A 93 8.56 -5.40 -2.41
C ALA A 93 9.27 -5.33 -1.05
N ILE A 94 8.57 -5.61 0.05
CA ILE A 94 9.13 -5.64 1.40
C ILE A 94 10.30 -6.62 1.48
N ASN A 95 10.11 -7.84 0.97
CA ASN A 95 11.15 -8.87 0.98
C ASN A 95 12.32 -8.53 0.05
N ARG A 96 12.05 -8.00 -1.15
CA ARG A 96 13.08 -7.72 -2.16
C ARG A 96 13.99 -6.56 -1.78
N TYR A 97 13.40 -5.50 -1.24
CA TYR A 97 14.08 -4.25 -0.92
C TYR A 97 14.34 -4.09 0.58
N ASN A 98 14.19 -5.18 1.35
CA ASN A 98 14.35 -5.21 2.81
C ASN A 98 13.68 -4.00 3.49
N ILE A 99 12.43 -3.72 3.12
CA ILE A 99 11.71 -2.56 3.63
C ILE A 99 11.39 -2.81 5.11
N LYS A 100 12.26 -2.32 5.99
CA LYS A 100 12.08 -2.31 7.44
C LYS A 100 12.27 -0.88 7.94
N TYR A 101 11.22 -0.08 7.96
CA TYR A 101 11.34 1.28 8.52
C TYR A 101 11.55 1.20 10.05
N PRO A 102 12.39 2.05 10.67
CA PRO A 102 13.12 3.20 10.11
C PRO A 102 14.44 2.87 9.42
N GLU A 103 14.93 1.64 9.52
CA GLU A 103 16.19 1.19 8.91
C GLU A 103 15.96 0.65 7.50
N PHE A 104 15.54 1.53 6.58
CA PHE A 104 15.55 1.19 5.17
C PHE A 104 16.99 1.07 4.69
N ASP A 105 17.54 -0.15 4.70
CA ASP A 105 18.77 -0.45 3.98
C ASP A 105 18.40 -0.66 2.52
N ALA A 106 18.59 0.38 1.70
CA ALA A 106 18.29 0.39 0.26
C ALA A 106 19.09 -0.66 -0.55
N LYS A 107 19.95 -1.44 0.10
CA LYS A 107 20.66 -2.57 -0.50
C LYS A 107 19.65 -3.64 -0.89
N ARG A 108 19.67 -4.03 -2.17
CA ARG A 108 18.99 -5.23 -2.62
C ARG A 108 19.50 -6.41 -1.80
N CYS A 109 18.62 -7.34 -1.42
CA CYS A 109 18.98 -8.55 -0.66
C CYS A 109 19.97 -9.52 -1.36
N ASN A 110 20.73 -9.09 -2.37
CA ASN A 110 21.73 -9.86 -3.10
C ASN A 110 22.95 -9.04 -3.56
N ASP A 111 23.13 -7.80 -3.14
CA ASP A 111 24.38 -7.07 -3.39
C ASP A 111 25.41 -7.52 -2.34
N LEU A 112 26.05 -8.67 -2.63
CA LEU A 112 27.23 -9.22 -1.95
C LEU A 112 28.45 -8.30 -2.10
#